data_AF-A0A7Y2J7D8-F1
#
_entry.id   AF-A0A7Y2J7D8-F1
#
_cell.length_a   1.000
_cell.length_b   1.000
_cell.length_c   1.000
_cell.angle_alpha   90.00
_cell.angle_beta   90.00
_cell.angle_gamma   90.00
#
_symmetry.space_group_name_H-M   'P 1'
#
loop_
_entity.id
_entity.type
_entity.pdbx_description
1 polymer ?
#
loop_
_entity_poly.entity_id
_entity_poly.type
_entity_poly.pdbx_seq_one_letter_code
_entity_poly.pdbx_strand_id
1 'polypeptide(L)'
;MQFKQPEILYALILLLIPIIVHLFQLRRFKKVPFTNVEFLKTVTKQTRKSRVLKKWLVLATRLLMLAAIILAFAQPFTSENEEALTESETVIYLDNSFSMQAKGDRGELMRRAV
;
A
#
# COMPACT_ATOMS: atom_id res chain seq x y z
N MET A 1 4.26 8.23 -9.58
CA MET A 1 3.72 8.03 -8.22
C MET A 1 4.87 7.65 -7.33
N GLN A 2 5.06 8.42 -6.27
CA GLN A 2 6.03 8.15 -5.22
C GLN A 2 5.26 7.56 -4.02
N PHE A 3 5.97 6.85 -3.14
CA PHE A 3 5.39 6.27 -1.93
C PHE A 3 6.09 6.87 -0.73
N LYS A 4 5.33 7.28 0.28
CA LYS A 4 5.93 7.83 1.51
C LYS A 4 6.70 6.76 2.28
N GLN A 5 6.22 5.52 2.23
CA GLN A 5 6.80 4.37 2.92
C GLN A 5 7.03 3.21 1.93
N PRO A 6 8.09 3.27 1.11
CA PRO A 6 8.32 2.28 0.06
C PRO A 6 8.61 0.87 0.61
N GLU A 7 9.16 0.76 1.82
CA GLU A 7 9.46 -0.54 2.46
C GLU A 7 8.22 -1.41 2.66
N ILE A 8 7.05 -0.80 2.86
CA ILE A 8 5.78 -1.51 3.08
C ILE A 8 5.38 -2.30 1.83
N LEU A 9 5.84 -1.92 0.64
CA LEU A 9 5.58 -2.68 -0.58
C LEU A 9 6.17 -4.09 -0.54
N TYR A 10 7.23 -4.34 0.23
CA TYR A 10 7.76 -5.70 0.42
C TYR A 10 6.74 -6.63 1.10
N ALA A 11 5.79 -6.09 1.87
CA ALA A 11 4.71 -6.87 2.46
C ALA A 11 3.77 -7.51 1.41
N LEU A 12 3.79 -7.05 0.14
CA LEU A 12 3.04 -7.70 -0.95
C LEU A 12 3.45 -9.16 -1.14
N ILE A 13 4.68 -9.54 -0.78
CA ILE A 13 5.13 -10.94 -0.80
C ILE A 13 4.26 -11.83 0.09
N LEU A 14 3.71 -11.27 1.18
CA LEU A 14 2.84 -12.00 2.11
C LEU A 14 1.53 -12.47 1.45
N LEU A 15 1.11 -11.83 0.34
CA LEU A 15 -0.04 -12.26 -0.47
C LEU A 15 0.15 -13.66 -1.09
N LEU A 16 1.39 -14.16 -1.16
CA LEU A 16 1.65 -15.54 -1.59
C LEU A 16 1.07 -16.57 -0.63
N ILE A 17 0.94 -16.28 0.67
CA ILE A 17 0.40 -17.22 1.66
C ILE A 17 -1.02 -17.67 1.28
N PRO A 18 -2.02 -16.78 1.11
CA PRO A 18 -3.36 -17.20 0.72
C PRO A 18 -3.42 -17.85 -0.68
N ILE A 19 -2.53 -17.49 -1.60
CA ILE A 19 -2.41 -18.14 -2.93
C ILE A 19 -1.97 -19.59 -2.76
N ILE A 20 -0.89 -19.81 -2.02
CA ILE A 20 -0.34 -21.14 -1.72
C ILE A 20 -1.42 -21.97 -1.00
N VAL A 21 -2.02 -21.46 0.07
CA VAL A 21 -3.08 -22.17 0.80
C VAL A 21 -4.30 -22.50 -0.08
N HIS A 22 -4.60 -21.68 -1.09
CA HIS A 22 -5.69 -21.97 -2.02
C HIS A 22 -5.34 -23.05 -3.04
N LEU A 23 -4.11 -22.99 -3.60
CA LEU A 23 -3.60 -23.96 -4.56
C LEU A 23 -3.40 -25.33 -3.91
N PHE A 24 -2.79 -25.35 -2.73
CA PHE A 24 -2.57 -26.54 -1.94
C PHE A 24 -3.83 -26.82 -1.12
N GLN A 25 -4.70 -27.67 -1.66
CA GLN A 25 -5.88 -28.16 -0.96
C GLN A 25 -5.47 -29.07 0.21
N LEU A 26 -5.00 -28.49 1.32
CA LEU A 26 -4.54 -29.17 2.54
C LEU A 26 -5.61 -30.08 3.17
N ARG A 27 -6.87 -29.99 2.71
CA ARG A 27 -7.98 -30.83 3.16
C ARG A 27 -8.04 -32.13 2.36
N ARG A 28 -7.65 -33.24 3.00
CA ARG A 28 -7.90 -34.60 2.47
C ARG A 28 -9.37 -34.97 2.66
N PHE A 29 -10.07 -35.31 1.59
CA PHE A 29 -11.44 -35.80 1.66
C PHE A 29 -11.45 -37.28 2.06
N LYS A 30 -12.12 -37.64 3.16
CA LYS A 30 -12.35 -39.04 3.55
C LYS A 30 -13.52 -39.59 2.73
N LYS A 31 -13.31 -40.74 2.06
CA LYS A 31 -14.38 -41.44 1.33
C LYS A 31 -15.19 -42.28 2.31
N VAL A 32 -16.52 -42.20 2.25
CA VAL A 32 -17.45 -43.00 3.06
C VAL A 32 -18.32 -43.81 2.07
N PRO A 33 -18.52 -45.12 2.28
CA PRO A 33 -19.40 -45.92 1.44
C PRO A 33 -20.86 -45.47 1.59
N PHE A 34 -21.55 -45.27 0.47
CA PHE A 34 -22.95 -44.82 0.44
C PHE A 34 -23.73 -45.62 -0.60
N THR A 35 -24.92 -46.08 -0.23
CA THR A 35 -25.67 -47.15 -0.92
C THR A 35 -26.33 -46.71 -2.23
N ASN A 36 -26.49 -45.40 -2.48
CA ASN A 36 -27.17 -44.90 -3.69
C ASN A 36 -26.50 -43.64 -4.28
N VAL A 37 -25.51 -43.84 -5.17
CA VAL A 37 -24.58 -42.80 -5.67
C VAL A 37 -24.96 -42.19 -7.03
N GLU A 38 -25.95 -42.76 -7.73
CA GLU A 38 -26.28 -42.39 -9.10
C GLU A 38 -26.89 -40.98 -9.19
N PHE A 39 -27.84 -40.67 -8.30
CA PHE A 39 -28.47 -39.35 -8.20
C PHE A 39 -27.49 -38.24 -7.73
N LEU A 40 -26.52 -38.60 -6.88
CA LEU A 40 -25.50 -37.66 -6.39
C LEU A 40 -24.45 -37.31 -7.46
N LYS A 41 -24.15 -38.23 -8.39
CA LYS A 41 -23.16 -38.01 -9.47
C LYS A 41 -23.62 -36.99 -10.51
N THR A 42 -24.91 -36.91 -10.81
CA THR A 42 -25.48 -35.94 -11.76
C THR A 42 -25.44 -34.52 -11.19
N VAL A 43 -25.88 -34.33 -9.94
CA VAL A 43 -25.86 -33.01 -9.26
C VAL A 43 -24.43 -32.50 -9.09
N THR A 44 -23.49 -33.36 -8.70
CA THR A 44 -22.08 -32.96 -8.46
C THR A 44 -21.37 -32.43 -9.72
N LYS A 45 -21.74 -32.88 -10.93
CA LYS A 45 -21.18 -32.33 -12.19
C LYS A 45 -21.60 -30.88 -12.42
N GLN A 46 -22.86 -30.54 -12.13
CA GLN A 46 -23.42 -29.20 -12.39
C GLN A 46 -22.90 -28.17 -11.37
N THR A 47 -22.73 -28.56 -10.11
CA THR A 47 -22.17 -27.67 -9.07
C THR A 47 -20.69 -27.38 -9.25
N ARG A 48 -19.94 -28.27 -9.94
CA ARG A 48 -18.47 -28.18 -10.04
C ARG A 48 -17.99 -26.90 -10.75
N LYS A 49 -18.65 -26.51 -11.86
CA LYS A 49 -18.27 -25.31 -12.63
C LYS A 49 -18.49 -24.00 -11.84
N SER A 50 -19.68 -23.83 -11.24
CA SER A 50 -19.99 -22.64 -10.43
C SER A 50 -19.09 -22.53 -9.20
N ARG A 51 -18.77 -23.66 -8.57
CA ARG A 51 -17.88 -23.70 -7.41
C ARG A 51 -16.44 -23.31 -7.75
N VAL A 52 -15.96 -23.56 -8.97
CA VAL A 52 -14.63 -23.10 -9.41
C VAL A 52 -14.61 -21.59 -9.59
N LEU A 53 -15.59 -21.01 -10.29
CA LEU A 53 -15.66 -19.55 -10.47
C LEU A 53 -15.78 -18.81 -9.15
N LYS A 54 -16.69 -19.25 -8.27
CA LYS A 54 -16.84 -18.67 -6.93
C LYS A 54 -15.55 -18.74 -6.11
N LYS A 55 -14.79 -19.83 -6.22
CA LYS A 55 -13.49 -19.98 -5.53
C LYS A 55 -12.47 -18.94 -6.01
N TRP A 56 -12.34 -18.74 -7.32
CA TRP A 56 -11.42 -17.74 -7.87
C TRP A 56 -11.82 -16.32 -7.50
N LEU A 57 -13.12 -16.01 -7.55
CA LEU A 57 -13.63 -14.69 -7.13
C LEU A 57 -13.36 -14.43 -5.64
N VAL A 58 -13.59 -15.41 -4.77
CA VAL A 58 -13.30 -15.27 -3.32
C VAL A 58 -11.80 -15.14 -3.04
N LEU A 59 -10.95 -15.82 -3.82
CA LEU A 59 -9.50 -15.64 -3.71
C LEU A 59 -9.10 -14.22 -4.14
N ALA A 60 -9.58 -13.77 -5.30
CA ALA A 60 -9.28 -12.44 -5.83
C ALA A 60 -9.71 -11.33 -4.86
N THR A 61 -10.92 -11.41 -4.28
CA THR A 61 -11.38 -10.40 -3.32
C THR A 61 -10.54 -10.38 -2.04
N ARG A 62 -10.12 -11.56 -1.54
CA ARG A 62 -9.20 -11.63 -0.39
C ARG A 62 -7.85 -10.99 -0.68
N LEU A 63 -7.29 -11.25 -1.86
CA LEU A 63 -6.01 -10.66 -2.28
C LEU A 63 -6.12 -9.16 -2.46
N LEU A 64 -7.17 -8.69 -3.14
CA LEU A 64 -7.41 -7.25 -3.35
C LEU A 64 -7.61 -6.51 -2.04
N MET A 65 -8.35 -7.08 -1.08
CA MET A 65 -8.53 -6.47 0.24
C MET A 65 -7.18 -6.28 0.96
N LEU A 66 -6.35 -7.32 0.99
CA LEU A 66 -5.03 -7.25 1.62
C LEU A 66 -4.09 -6.29 0.87
N ALA A 67 -4.09 -6.33 -0.47
CA ALA A 67 -3.30 -5.42 -1.29
C ALA A 67 -3.72 -3.96 -1.10
N ALA A 68 -5.03 -3.68 -1.00
CA ALA A 68 -5.55 -2.35 -0.72
C ALA A 68 -5.10 -1.84 0.65
N ILE A 69 -5.09 -2.70 1.68
CA ILE A 69 -4.56 -2.33 2.99
C ILE A 69 -3.07 -1.99 2.89
N ILE A 70 -2.26 -2.84 2.24
CA ILE A 70 -0.82 -2.61 2.06
C ILE A 70 -0.56 -1.29 1.33
N LEU A 71 -1.31 -1.02 0.25
CA LEU A 71 -1.22 0.24 -0.51
C LEU A 71 -1.66 1.45 0.32
N ALA A 72 -2.72 1.32 1.13
CA ALA A 72 -3.17 2.40 2.00
C ALA A 72 -2.07 2.79 3.01
N PHE A 73 -1.34 1.81 3.56
CA PHE A 73 -0.20 2.07 4.44
C PHE A 73 1.03 2.59 3.70
N ALA A 74 1.27 2.16 2.45
CA ALA A 74 2.37 2.68 1.64
C ALA A 74 2.20 4.17 1.27
N GLN A 75 0.98 4.72 1.40
CA GLN A 75 0.62 6.13 1.11
C GLN A 75 1.15 6.59 -0.26
N PRO A 76 0.57 6.08 -1.37
CA PRO A 76 0.92 6.56 -2.71
C PRO A 76 0.57 8.04 -2.82
N PHE A 77 1.52 8.82 -3.30
CA PHE A 77 1.29 10.22 -3.61
C PHE A 77 1.78 10.53 -5.03
N THR A 78 1.09 11.47 -5.65
CA THR A 78 1.51 12.10 -6.89
C THR A 78 2.21 13.39 -6.50
N SER A 79 3.51 13.45 -6.70
CA SER A 79 4.27 14.69 -6.60
C SER A 79 3.87 15.54 -7.80
N GLU A 80 3.06 16.58 -7.59
CA GLU A 80 2.88 17.68 -8.56
C GLU A 80 4.15 18.52 -8.54
N ASN A 81 5.25 17.94 -9.01
CA ASN A 81 6.53 18.61 -9.04
C ASN A 81 6.74 19.21 -10.43
N GLU A 82 6.02 20.29 -10.74
CA GLU A 82 6.64 21.34 -11.54
C GLU A 82 7.75 22.04 -10.73
N GLU A 83 7.69 21.97 -9.40
CA GLU A 83 8.65 22.60 -8.47
C GLU A 83 10.02 21.90 -8.35
N ALA A 84 10.13 20.61 -8.70
CA ALA A 84 11.44 19.92 -8.66
C ALA A 84 12.39 20.35 -9.79
N LEU A 85 11.88 21.12 -10.77
CA LEU A 85 12.66 21.77 -11.82
C LEU A 85 12.85 23.27 -11.56
N THR A 86 12.28 23.82 -10.49
CA THR A 86 12.48 25.23 -10.14
C THR A 86 13.83 25.37 -9.44
N GLU A 87 14.72 26.18 -10.02
CA GLU A 87 15.96 26.58 -9.36
C GLU A 87 15.65 27.06 -7.94
N SER A 88 16.44 26.64 -6.96
CA SER A 88 16.22 27.01 -5.56
C SER A 88 16.33 28.52 -5.40
N GLU A 89 15.21 29.22 -5.35
CA GLU A 89 15.17 30.65 -5.05
C GLU A 89 15.63 30.86 -3.61
N THR A 90 16.83 31.41 -3.44
CA THR A 90 17.34 31.78 -2.13
C THR A 90 16.73 33.12 -1.73
N VAL A 91 15.68 33.08 -0.93
CA VAL A 91 15.03 34.28 -0.39
C VAL A 91 15.70 34.64 0.94
N ILE A 92 16.41 35.77 0.95
CA ILE A 92 17.01 36.32 2.17
C ILE A 92 16.05 37.35 2.76
N TYR A 93 15.55 37.07 3.96
CA TYR A 93 14.74 38.03 4.73
C TYR A 93 15.67 38.86 5.63
N LEU A 94 15.75 40.15 5.35
CA LEU A 94 16.48 41.12 6.19
C LEU A 94 15.48 41.87 7.06
N ASP A 95 15.61 41.74 8.39
CA ASP A 95 14.81 42.53 9.33
C ASP A 95 15.44 43.92 9.52
N ASN A 96 14.64 44.98 9.36
CA ASN A 96 15.03 46.37 9.57
C ASN A 96 14.32 47.02 10.77
N SER A 97 13.76 46.22 11.67
CA SER A 97 13.10 46.68 12.88
C SER A 97 14.04 47.49 13.80
N PHE A 98 13.49 48.38 14.62
CA PHE A 98 14.26 49.25 15.52
C PHE A 98 15.14 48.49 16.54
N SER A 99 14.81 47.24 16.87
CA SER A 99 15.64 46.39 17.72
C SER A 99 16.98 46.04 17.06
N MET A 100 17.06 46.02 15.72
CA MET A 100 18.30 45.79 14.98
C MET A 100 19.28 46.98 15.04
N GLN A 101 18.83 48.15 15.49
CA GLN A 101 19.67 49.32 15.76
C GLN A 101 20.24 49.33 17.19
N ALA A 102 19.91 48.33 18.01
CA ALA A 102 20.49 48.21 19.34
C ALA A 102 22.01 48.00 19.25
N LYS A 103 22.76 48.65 20.16
CA LYS A 103 24.21 48.43 20.31
C LYS A 103 24.45 47.19 21.15
N GLY A 104 24.94 46.12 20.51
CA GLY A 104 25.50 44.97 21.21
C GLY A 104 27.01 45.12 21.45
N ASP A 105 27.65 44.06 21.96
CA ASP A 105 29.04 44.06 22.44
C ASP A 105 30.12 44.53 21.44
N ARG A 106 29.81 44.52 20.14
CA ARG A 106 30.69 44.94 19.03
C ARG A 106 30.01 45.95 18.08
N GLY A 107 29.15 46.83 18.60
CA GLY A 107 28.44 47.86 17.81
C GLY A 107 27.00 47.51 17.41
N GLU A 108 26.41 48.25 16.47
CA GLU A 108 25.02 48.06 16.02
C GLU A 108 24.82 46.70 15.34
N LEU A 109 23.74 45.99 15.69
CA LEU A 109 23.47 44.63 15.21
C LEU A 109 23.26 44.59 13.69
N MET A 110 22.56 45.58 13.12
CA MET A 110 22.30 45.67 11.69
C MET A 110 23.58 45.76 10.84
N ARG A 111 24.60 46.48 11.31
CA ARG A 111 25.89 46.63 10.60
C ARG A 111 26.72 45.35 10.55
N ARG A 112 26.39 44.34 11.36
CA ARG A 112 27.07 43.03 11.34
C ARG A 112 26.31 41.97 10.56
N ALA A 113 25.02 42.20 10.30
CA ALA A 113 24.15 41.23 9.63
C ALA A 113 24.28 41.29 8.09
N VAL A 114 24.96 42.31 7.56
CA VAL A 114 25.28 42.52 6.14
C VAL A 114 26.77 42.29 5.91
#